data_AF-A0A438WPN0-F1
#
_entry.id   AF-A0A438WPN0-F1
#
_cell.length_a   1.000
_cell.length_b   1.000
_cell.length_c   1.000
_cell.angle_alpha   90.00
_cell.angle_beta   90.00
_cell.angle_gamma   90.00
#
_symmetry.space_group_name_H-M   'P 1'
#
loop_
_entity.id
_entity.type
_entity.pdbx_description
1 polymer ?
#
loop_
_entity_poly.entity_id
_entity_poly.type
_entity_poly.pdbx_seq_one_letter_code
_entity_poly.pdbx_strand_id
1 'polypeptide(L)' 'MEKIRLKLKAYDHRVLDRSVVAIVEAVKRSGSEIRGPIPLPT' A
#
# COMPACT_ATOMS: atom_id res chain seq x y z
N MET A 1 -20.17 -1.14 -1.81
CA MET A 1 -18.90 -0.71 -1.19
C MET A 1 -17.79 -0.93 -2.20
N GLU A 2 -17.32 0.15 -2.82
CA GLU A 2 -16.27 0.06 -3.84
C GLU A 2 -14.94 -0.32 -3.19
N LYS A 3 -14.21 -1.24 -3.82
CA LYS A 3 -12.93 -1.75 -3.33
C LYS A 3 -11.85 -1.44 -4.35
N ILE A 4 -10.92 -0.57 -3.96
CA ILE A 4 -9.74 -0.27 -4.75
C ILE A 4 -8.66 -1.29 -4.38
N ARG A 5 -8.08 -1.97 -5.37
CA ARG A 5 -6.95 -2.90 -5.19
C ARG A 5 -5.69 -2.28 -5.79
N LEU A 6 -4.68 -2.03 -4.96
CA LEU A 6 -3.38 -1.56 -5.41
C LEU A 6 -2.39 -2.72 -5.48
N LYS A 7 -1.70 -2.88 -6.62
CA LYS A 7 -0.56 -3.77 -6.77
C LYS A 7 0.67 -2.94 -7.09
N LEU A 8 1.60 -2.87 -6.15
CA LEU A 8 2.84 -2.12 -6.29
C LEU A 8 3.95 -3.08 -6.72
N LYS A 9 4.81 -2.63 -7.63
CA LYS A 9 6.00 -3.35 -8.09
C LYS A 9 7.17 -2.39 -8.14
N ALA A 10 8.31 -2.80 -7.62
CA ALA A 10 9.56 -2.06 -7.73
C ALA A 10 10.73 -3.05 -7.75
N TYR A 11 11.85 -2.63 -8.32
CA TYR A 11 13.11 -3.40 -8.28
C TYR A 11 13.81 -3.27 -6.92
N ASP A 12 13.69 -2.12 -6.26
CA ASP A 12 14.22 -1.89 -4.91
C ASP A 12 13.07 -1.91 -3.89
N HIS A 13 13.13 -2.86 -2.96
CA HIS A 13 12.16 -2.99 -1.86
C HIS A 13 12.13 -1.75 -0.97
N ARG A 14 13.24 -1.03 -0.80
CA ARG A 14 13.29 0.15 0.07
C ARG A 14 12.40 1.28 -0.45
N VAL A 15 12.37 1.45 -1.77
CA VAL A 15 11.51 2.43 -2.44
C VAL A 15 10.05 1.98 -2.38
N LEU A 16 9.80 0.68 -2.55
CA LEU A 16 8.49 0.08 -2.42
C LEU A 16 7.91 0.33 -1.04
N ASP A 17 8.65 0.00 0.01
CA ASP A 17 8.21 0.12 1.40
C ASP A 17 7.91 1.58 1.77
N ARG A 18 8.76 2.53 1.36
CA ARG A 18 8.50 3.96 1.55
C ARG A 18 7.18 4.40 0.92
N SER A 19 6.91 3.94 -0.30
CA SER A 19 5.68 4.26 -1.02
C SER A 19 4.46 3.62 -0.36
N VAL A 20 4.57 2.36 0.07
CA VAL A 20 3.52 1.64 0.81
C VAL A 20 3.16 2.39 2.09
N VAL A 21 4.15 2.83 2.87
CA VAL A 21 3.92 3.57 4.13
C VAL A 21 3.18 4.88 3.85
N ALA A 22 3.61 5.65 2.84
CA ALA A 22 2.97 6.92 2.49
C ALA A 22 1.49 6.73 2.06
N ILE A 23 1.19 5.68 1.28
CA ILE A 23 -0.18 5.35 0.87
C ILE A 23 -1.01 4.96 2.10
N VAL A 24 -0.47 4.10 2.96
CA VAL A 24 -1.17 3.65 4.16
C VAL A 24 -1.51 4.84 5.07
N GLU A 25 -0.59 5.78 5.27
CA GLU A 25 -0.86 6.99 6.05
C GLU A 25 -1.90 7.90 5.40
N ALA A 26 -1.83 8.10 4.08
CA ALA A 26 -2.79 8.92 3.37
C ALA A 26 -4.22 8.36 3.49
N VAL A 27 -4.38 7.06 3.32
CA VAL A 27 -5.69 6.37 3.41
C VAL A 27 -6.20 6.33 4.86
N LYS A 28 -5.29 6.20 5.85
CA LYS A 28 -5.66 6.35 7.28
C LYS A 28 -6.18 7.76 7.56
N ARG A 29 -5.55 8.81 7.02
CA ARG A 29 -6.01 10.21 7.19
C ARG A 29 -7.35 10.49 6.51
N SER A 30 -7.66 9.80 5.41
CA SER A 30 -8.94 9.94 4.71
C SER A 30 -10.10 9.19 5.39
N GLY A 31 -9.85 8.45 6.48
CA GLY A 31 -10.87 7.67 7.18
C GLY A 31 -11.35 6.44 6.41
N SER A 32 -10.61 6.01 5.40
CA SER A 32 -10.96 4.83 4.59
C SER A 32 -10.40 3.54 5.20
N GLU A 33 -11.10 2.43 4.99
CA GLU A 33 -10.73 1.15 5.55
C GLU A 33 -9.59 0.50 4.73
N ILE A 34 -8.50 0.12 5.41
CA ILE A 34 -7.36 -0.58 4.79
C ILE A 34 -7.42 -2.06 5.12
N ARG A 35 -7.22 -2.89 4.10
CA ARG A 35 -6.70 -4.25 4.25
C ARG A 35 -5.22 -4.22 3.94
N GLY A 36 -4.40 -4.57 4.94
CA GLY A 36 -2.98 -4.28 5.02
C GLY A 36 -2.13 -4.74 3.83
N PRO A 37 -0.88 -4.28 3.74
CA PRO A 37 0.03 -4.67 2.67
C PRO A 37 0.26 -6.18 2.71
N ILE A 38 -0.04 -6.86 1.61
CA ILE A 38 0.20 -8.29 1.46
C ILE A 38 1.52 -8.43 0.70
N PRO A 39 2.64 -8.76 1.37
CA PRO A 39 3.89 -9.00 0.69
C PRO A 39 3.73 -10.23 -0.21
N LEU A 40 4.26 -10.12 -1.42
CA LEU A 40 4.32 -11.23 -2.36
C LEU A 40 5.74 -11.81 -2.35
N PRO A 41 5.90 -13.11 -2.65
CA PRO A 41 7.20 -13.67 -2.96
C PRO A 41 7.88 -12.83 -4.05
N THR A 42 9.19 -12.60 -3.90
CA THR A 42 10.00 -11.88 -4.89
C THR A 42 10.12 -12.69 -6.17
#